data_AF-A0A927QC44-F1
#
_entry.id   AF-A0A927QC44-F1
#
_cell.length_a   1.000
_cell.length_b   1.000
_cell.length_c   1.000
_cell.angle_alpha   90.00
_cell.angle_beta   90.00
_cell.angle_gamma   90.00
#
_symmetry.space_group_name_H-M   'P 1'
#
loop_
_entity.id
_entity.type
_entity.pdbx_description
1 polymer ?
#
loop_
_entity_poly.entity_id
_entity_poly.type
_entity_poly.pdbx_seq_one_letter_code
_entity_poly.pdbx_strand_id
1 'polypeptide(L)'
;MSFTVEKTIPAARMRQFHQMVERWLAEGPIKLATNATISAMDNAGLPKEEQAAIIEDRDIIMKHNMRLGVISEVFAPAIEKVVTMTRSGTQAQDEIARLIVTAIGIRQADDSELITFTFATQDEADAFDKSV
;
A
#
# COMPACT_ATOMS: atom_id res chain seq x y z
N MET A 1 9.17 -23.14 5.37
CA MET A 1 8.98 -23.03 3.91
C MET A 1 7.93 -21.97 3.66
N SER A 2 8.07 -21.14 2.64
CA SER A 2 7.10 -20.08 2.30
C SER A 2 6.63 -20.25 0.86
N PHE A 3 5.38 -19.88 0.59
CA PHE A 3 4.72 -20.08 -0.70
C PHE A 3 4.35 -18.73 -1.28
N THR A 4 4.65 -18.49 -2.55
CA THR A 4 4.41 -17.18 -3.17
C THR A 4 3.34 -17.26 -4.24
N VAL A 5 2.48 -16.25 -4.30
CA VAL A 5 1.44 -16.10 -5.33
C VAL A 5 1.53 -14.70 -5.88
N GLU A 6 1.52 -14.57 -7.20
CA GLU A 6 1.56 -13.29 -7.88
C GLU A 6 0.18 -12.94 -8.43
N LYS A 7 -0.26 -11.70 -8.19
CA LYS A 7 -1.51 -11.15 -8.71
C LYS A 7 -1.28 -9.77 -9.29
N THR A 8 -2.00 -9.43 -10.35
CA THR A 8 -1.83 -8.15 -11.04
C THR A 8 -2.92 -7.17 -10.64
N ILE A 9 -2.53 -5.96 -10.25
CA ILE A 9 -3.43 -4.80 -10.25
C ILE A 9 -3.44 -4.22 -11.67
N PRO A 10 -4.59 -4.14 -12.35
CA PRO A 10 -4.65 -3.63 -13.72
C PRO A 10 -4.19 -2.18 -13.84
N ALA A 11 -3.54 -1.84 -14.95
CA ALA A 11 -3.06 -0.49 -15.24
C ALA A 11 -4.15 0.59 -15.10
N ALA A 12 -5.39 0.27 -15.48
CA ALA A 12 -6.52 1.19 -15.32
C ALA A 12 -6.76 1.56 -13.85
N ARG A 13 -6.71 0.60 -12.93
CA ARG A 13 -6.89 0.84 -11.49
C ARG A 13 -5.70 1.60 -10.91
N MET A 14 -4.47 1.26 -11.33
CA MET A 14 -3.26 1.97 -10.93
C MET A 14 -3.27 3.43 -11.38
N ARG A 15 -3.72 3.71 -12.61
CA ARG A 15 -3.89 5.10 -13.10
C ARG A 15 -4.90 5.88 -12.28
N GLN A 16 -6.06 5.29 -11.98
CA GLN A 16 -7.06 5.93 -11.11
C GLN A 16 -6.48 6.22 -9.72
N PHE A 17 -5.70 5.28 -9.16
CA PHE A 17 -5.01 5.48 -7.90
C PHE A 17 -4.01 6.63 -7.96
N HIS A 18 -3.12 6.66 -8.95
CA HIS A 18 -2.14 7.74 -9.10
C HIS A 18 -2.81 9.11 -9.24
N GLN A 19 -3.87 9.21 -10.05
CA GLN A 19 -4.63 10.47 -10.20
C GLN A 19 -5.26 10.93 -8.87
N MET A 20 -5.81 10.00 -8.08
CA MET A 20 -6.37 10.30 -6.77
C MET A 20 -5.28 10.79 -5.81
N VAL A 21 -4.14 10.11 -5.76
CA VAL A 21 -2.98 10.46 -4.92
C VAL A 21 -2.43 11.82 -5.29
N GLU A 22 -2.19 12.07 -6.57
CA GLU A 22 -1.70 13.36 -7.07
C GLU A 22 -2.66 14.49 -6.71
N ARG A 23 -3.96 14.27 -6.89
CA ARG A 23 -4.98 15.26 -6.51
C ARG A 23 -4.95 15.54 -5.01
N TRP A 24 -4.84 14.51 -4.18
CA TRP A 24 -4.78 14.67 -2.72
C TRP A 24 -3.50 15.40 -2.27
N LEU A 25 -2.37 15.17 -2.93
CA LEU A 25 -1.14 15.92 -2.65
C LEU A 25 -1.24 17.38 -3.13
N ALA A 26 -1.91 17.62 -4.26
CA ALA A 26 -2.06 18.94 -4.87
C ALA A 26 -3.21 19.79 -4.30
N GLU A 27 -4.19 19.17 -3.64
CA GLU A 27 -5.44 19.78 -3.18
C GLU A 27 -5.91 19.22 -1.84
N GLY A 28 -6.78 19.96 -1.13
CA GLY A 28 -7.49 19.43 0.03
C GLY A 28 -6.65 19.26 1.30
N PRO A 29 -7.06 18.35 2.22
CA PRO A 29 -6.52 18.27 3.58
C PRO A 29 -5.01 18.00 3.67
N ILE A 30 -4.47 17.19 2.76
CA ILE A 30 -3.04 16.82 2.77
C ILE A 30 -2.18 18.02 2.38
N LYS A 31 -2.58 18.80 1.36
CA LYS A 31 -1.91 20.07 1.05
C LYS A 31 -1.98 21.07 2.19
N LEU A 32 -3.14 21.18 2.85
CA LEU A 32 -3.29 22.07 4.01
C LEU A 32 -2.35 21.67 5.15
N ALA A 33 -2.28 20.37 5.47
CA ALA A 33 -1.34 19.84 6.45
C ALA A 33 0.12 20.12 6.05
N THR A 34 0.46 19.94 4.77
CA THR A 34 1.79 20.22 4.22
C THR A 34 2.20 21.68 4.45
N ASN A 35 1.30 22.62 4.14
CA ASN A 35 1.57 24.05 4.33
C ASN A 35 1.71 24.42 5.81
N ALA A 36 0.94 23.77 6.69
CA ALA A 36 1.06 23.95 8.14
C ALA A 36 2.42 23.43 8.65
N THR A 37 2.87 22.27 8.16
CA THR A 37 4.19 21.72 8.48
C THR A 37 5.31 22.65 7.99
N ILE A 38 5.23 23.18 6.76
CA ILE A 38 6.21 24.15 6.24
C ILE A 38 6.26 25.38 7.12
N SER A 39 5.11 25.96 7.47
CA SER A 39 5.03 27.11 8.37
C SER A 39 5.65 26.84 9.75
N ALA A 40 5.42 25.64 10.30
CA ALA A 40 6.00 25.23 11.58
C ALA A 40 7.53 25.08 11.50
N MET A 41 8.05 24.50 10.41
CA MET A 41 9.49 24.38 10.18
C MET A 41 10.15 25.74 9.97
N ASP A 42 9.48 26.65 9.26
CA ASP A 42 9.93 28.04 9.10
C ASP A 42 10.04 28.76 10.45
N ASN A 43 9.04 28.61 11.32
CA ASN A 43 9.07 29.18 12.67
C ASN A 43 10.16 28.56 13.56
N ALA A 44 10.53 27.30 13.32
CA ALA A 44 11.61 26.62 14.00
C ALA A 44 13.01 26.96 13.41
N GLY A 45 13.06 27.74 12.33
CA GLY A 45 14.31 28.17 11.71
C GLY A 45 15.05 27.06 10.96
N LEU A 46 14.36 25.99 10.53
CA LEU A 46 15.00 24.91 9.77
C LEU A 46 15.48 25.44 8.40
N PRO A 47 16.69 25.06 7.95
CA PRO A 47 17.17 25.36 6.61
C PRO A 47 16.22 24.82 5.53
N LYS A 48 16.07 25.55 4.41
CA LYS A 48 15.16 25.16 3.33
C LYS A 48 15.48 23.82 2.69
N GLU A 49 16.76 23.43 2.65
CA GLU A 49 17.18 22.12 2.17
C GLU A 49 16.69 20.98 3.08
N GLU A 50 16.76 21.18 4.40
CA GLU A 50 16.25 20.21 5.38
C GLU A 50 14.72 20.11 5.32
N GLN A 51 14.03 21.24 5.16
CA GLN A 51 12.58 21.25 4.93
C GLN A 51 12.19 20.44 3.69
N ALA A 52 12.92 20.61 2.58
CA ALA A 52 12.66 19.89 1.34
C ALA A 52 12.81 18.37 1.52
N ALA A 53 13.88 17.94 2.20
CA ALA A 53 14.11 16.53 2.51
C ALA A 53 12.98 15.93 3.39
N ILE A 54 12.54 16.65 4.43
CA ILE A 54 11.44 16.20 5.29
C ILE A 54 10.14 16.03 4.50
N ILE A 55 9.82 16.97 3.60
CA ILE A 55 8.61 16.88 2.78
C ILE A 55 8.72 15.73 1.76
N GLU A 56 9.89 15.51 1.16
CA GLU A 56 10.13 14.40 0.24
C GLU A 56 9.95 13.04 0.94
N ASP A 57 10.56 12.84 2.10
CA ASP A 57 10.42 11.61 2.89
C ASP A 57 8.96 11.34 3.26
N ARG A 58 8.25 12.40 3.68
CA ARG A 58 6.82 12.32 3.99
C ARG A 58 6.03 11.87 2.75
N ASP A 59 6.27 12.47 1.59
CA ASP A 59 5.57 12.13 0.36
C ASP A 59 5.84 10.68 -0.07
N ILE A 60 7.06 10.18 0.11
CA ILE A 60 7.44 8.78 -0.14
C ILE A 60 6.63 7.84 0.77
N ILE A 61 6.64 8.10 2.09
CA ILE A 61 5.91 7.29 3.08
C ILE A 61 4.40 7.32 2.79
N MET A 62 3.84 8.49 2.48
CA MET A 62 2.43 8.61 2.15
C MET A 62 2.05 7.83 0.91
N LYS A 63 2.83 7.94 -0.18
CA LYS A 63 2.58 7.18 -1.41
C LYS A 63 2.63 5.67 -1.15
N HIS A 64 3.59 5.21 -0.35
CA HIS A 64 3.67 3.82 0.08
C HIS A 64 2.42 3.39 0.86
N ASN A 65 2.00 4.14 1.88
CA ASN A 65 0.81 3.81 2.68
C ASN A 65 -0.47 3.82 1.85
N MET A 66 -0.62 4.78 0.95
CA MET A 66 -1.78 4.85 0.05
C MET A 66 -1.82 3.65 -0.90
N ARG A 67 -0.65 3.16 -1.34
CA ARG A 67 -0.54 1.95 -2.17
C ARG A 67 -0.98 0.69 -1.41
N LEU A 68 -0.65 0.58 -0.12
CA LEU A 68 -1.19 -0.50 0.73
C LEU A 68 -2.73 -0.47 0.78
N GLY A 69 -3.32 0.73 0.71
CA GLY A 69 -4.76 0.91 0.59
C GLY A 69 -5.35 0.27 -0.67
N VAL A 70 -4.69 0.38 -1.83
CA VAL A 70 -5.14 -0.28 -3.07
C VAL A 70 -5.01 -1.79 -2.99
N ILE A 71 -3.90 -2.29 -2.43
CA ILE A 71 -3.70 -3.72 -2.22
C ILE A 71 -4.82 -4.27 -1.32
N SER A 72 -5.13 -3.56 -0.24
CA SER A 72 -6.23 -3.92 0.66
C SER A 72 -7.58 -3.90 -0.06
N GLU A 73 -7.90 -2.83 -0.79
CA GLU A 73 -9.14 -2.72 -1.57
C GLU A 73 -9.34 -3.88 -2.54
N VAL A 74 -8.28 -4.27 -3.26
CA VAL A 74 -8.37 -5.28 -4.32
C VAL A 74 -8.32 -6.71 -3.76
N PHE A 75 -7.47 -6.98 -2.77
CA PHE A 75 -7.15 -8.34 -2.36
C PHE A 75 -7.61 -8.71 -0.94
N ALA A 76 -7.92 -7.75 -0.06
CA ALA A 76 -8.32 -8.07 1.32
C ALA A 76 -9.54 -9.03 1.38
N PRO A 77 -10.61 -8.87 0.56
CA PRO A 77 -11.74 -9.80 0.61
C PRO A 77 -11.34 -11.26 0.31
N ALA A 78 -10.42 -11.45 -0.64
CA ALA A 78 -9.92 -12.77 -1.03
C ALA A 78 -8.96 -13.33 0.04
N ILE A 79 -8.07 -12.50 0.58
CA ILE A 79 -7.15 -12.87 1.67
C ILE A 79 -7.94 -13.25 2.92
N GLU A 80 -8.93 -12.44 3.32
CA GLU A 80 -9.79 -12.70 4.46
C GLU A 80 -10.51 -14.04 4.32
N LYS A 81 -11.11 -14.29 3.15
CA LYS A 81 -11.80 -15.55 2.87
C LYS A 81 -10.89 -16.75 3.06
N VAL A 82 -9.65 -16.67 2.58
CA VAL A 82 -8.70 -17.79 2.63
C VAL A 82 -8.10 -17.99 4.02
N VAL A 83 -7.62 -16.91 4.64
CA VAL A 83 -6.95 -16.96 5.94
C VAL A 83 -7.92 -17.40 7.04
N THR A 84 -9.19 -17.00 6.97
CA THR A 84 -10.20 -17.39 7.97
C THR A 84 -10.66 -18.85 7.86
N MET A 85 -10.30 -19.56 6.79
CA MET A 85 -10.55 -21.00 6.69
C MET A 85 -9.58 -21.83 7.55
N THR A 86 -8.38 -21.32 7.79
CA THR A 86 -7.31 -22.03 8.52
C THR A 86 -7.01 -21.42 9.88
N ARG A 87 -7.35 -20.15 10.09
CA ARG A 87 -7.09 -19.38 11.33
C ARG A 87 -8.35 -18.70 11.83
N SER A 88 -8.41 -18.40 13.12
CA SER A 88 -9.51 -17.67 13.74
C SER A 88 -9.02 -16.58 14.69
N GLY A 89 -9.91 -15.63 14.97
CA GLY A 89 -9.63 -14.52 15.89
C GLY A 89 -8.43 -13.68 15.48
N THR A 90 -7.61 -13.30 16.46
CA THR A 90 -6.44 -12.44 16.27
C THR A 90 -5.41 -13.02 15.30
N GLN A 91 -5.23 -14.34 15.28
CA GLN A 91 -4.27 -14.97 14.35
C GLN A 91 -4.64 -14.76 12.89
N ALA A 92 -5.94 -14.76 12.56
CA ALA A 92 -6.38 -14.45 11.22
C ALA A 92 -6.13 -12.97 10.88
N GLN A 93 -6.45 -12.06 11.82
CA GLN A 93 -6.25 -10.63 11.64
C GLN A 93 -4.77 -10.27 11.43
N ASP A 94 -3.88 -10.83 12.26
CA ASP A 94 -2.43 -10.61 12.15
C ASP A 94 -1.89 -11.12 10.82
N GLU A 95 -2.36 -12.28 10.35
CA GLU A 95 -1.91 -12.83 9.08
C GLU A 95 -2.43 -12.03 7.87
N ILE A 96 -3.69 -11.57 7.91
CA ILE A 96 -4.24 -10.68 6.87
C ILE A 96 -3.39 -9.39 6.80
N ALA A 97 -3.13 -8.76 7.94
CA ALA A 97 -2.32 -7.55 8.01
C ALA A 97 -0.89 -7.80 7.50
N ARG A 98 -0.27 -8.91 7.91
CA ARG A 98 1.06 -9.32 7.44
C ARG A 98 1.08 -9.48 5.92
N LEU A 99 0.11 -10.18 5.34
CA LEU A 99 0.04 -10.41 3.89
C LEU A 99 -0.08 -9.10 3.11
N ILE A 100 -0.85 -8.13 3.60
CA ILE A 100 -0.99 -6.81 2.95
C ILE A 100 0.30 -5.98 3.09
N VAL A 101 0.85 -5.88 4.31
CA VAL A 101 2.02 -5.01 4.58
C VAL A 101 3.30 -5.57 3.95
N THR A 102 3.43 -6.90 3.86
CA THR A 102 4.61 -7.55 3.26
C THR A 102 4.46 -7.83 1.76
N ALA A 103 3.32 -7.47 1.16
CA ALA A 103 3.12 -7.60 -0.28
C ALA A 103 4.11 -6.71 -1.05
N ILE A 104 4.99 -7.37 -1.80
CA ILE A 104 5.93 -6.68 -2.68
C ILE A 104 5.18 -6.40 -3.97
N GLY A 105 5.37 -5.24 -4.58
CA GLY A 105 4.96 -5.12 -5.97
C GLY A 105 5.88 -4.31 -6.85
N ILE A 106 5.78 -4.68 -8.11
CA ILE A 106 6.70 -4.31 -9.17
C ILE A 106 5.86 -3.75 -10.31
N ARG A 107 6.05 -2.46 -10.59
CA ARG A 107 5.43 -1.79 -11.73
C ARG A 107 5.91 -2.44 -13.02
N GLN A 108 4.96 -2.72 -13.90
CA GLN A 108 5.18 -3.32 -15.21
C GLN A 108 5.25 -2.25 -16.29
N ALA A 109 5.70 -2.64 -17.49
CA ALA A 109 5.86 -1.73 -18.63
C ALA A 109 4.53 -1.12 -19.13
N ASP A 110 3.40 -1.77 -18.84
CA ASP A 110 2.05 -1.34 -19.23
C ASP A 110 1.34 -0.51 -18.15
N ASP A 111 2.06 -0.06 -17.13
CA ASP A 111 1.56 0.61 -15.92
C ASP A 111 0.71 -0.25 -14.98
N SER A 112 0.58 -1.56 -15.23
CA SER A 112 0.06 -2.49 -14.24
C SER A 112 1.06 -2.71 -13.11
N GLU A 113 0.60 -3.32 -12.02
CA GLU A 113 1.47 -3.67 -10.91
C GLU A 113 1.35 -5.15 -10.57
N LEU A 114 2.47 -5.86 -10.61
CA LEU A 114 2.56 -7.25 -10.18
C LEU A 114 2.79 -7.27 -8.68
N ILE A 115 1.89 -7.90 -7.92
CA ILE A 115 1.92 -8.00 -6.47
C ILE A 115 2.23 -9.43 -6.07
N THR A 116 3.30 -9.63 -5.31
CA THR A 116 3.70 -10.92 -4.77
C THR A 116 3.28 -11.04 -3.31
N PHE A 117 2.43 -12.01 -3.01
CA PHE A 117 2.03 -12.39 -1.67
C PHE A 117 2.83 -13.60 -1.21
N THR A 118 3.28 -13.60 0.05
CA THR A 118 4.02 -14.73 0.64
C THR A 118 3.19 -15.34 1.75
N PHE A 119 2.66 -16.54 1.54
CA PHE A 119 1.86 -17.32 2.50
C PHE A 119 2.71 -18.28 3.33
N ALA A 120 2.22 -18.56 4.54
CA ALA A 120 2.84 -19.52 5.45
C ALA A 120 2.57 -20.98 5.05
N THR A 121 1.46 -21.26 4.37
CA THR A 121 1.05 -22.61 3.97
C THR A 121 0.72 -22.67 2.47
N GLN A 122 0.88 -23.86 1.89
CA GLN A 122 0.57 -24.07 0.48
C GLN A 122 -0.94 -24.02 0.22
N ASP A 123 -1.74 -24.60 1.12
CA ASP A 123 -3.20 -24.63 0.98
C ASP A 123 -3.79 -23.22 0.88
N GLU A 124 -3.26 -22.27 1.65
CA GLU A 124 -3.65 -20.86 1.57
C GLU A 124 -3.20 -20.20 0.27
N ALA A 125 -1.96 -20.44 -0.15
CA ALA A 125 -1.47 -19.94 -1.43
C ALA A 125 -2.36 -20.44 -2.59
N ASP A 126 -2.64 -21.74 -2.64
CA ASP A 126 -3.44 -22.36 -3.68
C ASP A 126 -4.91 -21.91 -3.64
N ALA A 127 -5.46 -21.68 -2.45
CA ALA A 127 -6.83 -21.17 -2.29
C ALA A 127 -6.94 -19.69 -2.69
N PHE A 128 -5.92 -18.88 -2.37
CA PHE A 128 -5.84 -17.49 -2.77
C PHE A 128 -5.66 -17.33 -4.27
N ASP A 129 -4.84 -18.18 -4.89
CA ASP A 129 -4.65 -18.13 -6.34
C ASP A 129 -5.95 -18.36 -7.11
N LYS A 130 -6.88 -19.14 -6.55
CA LYS A 130 -8.18 -19.44 -7.16
C LYS A 130 -9.29 -18.43 -6.83
N SER A 131 -9.05 -17.47 -5.92
CA SER A 131 -10.09 -16.60 -5.38
C SER A 131 -10.10 -15.17 -5.93
N VAL A 132 -9.11 -14.83 -6.76
CA VAL A 132 -8.87 -13.50 -7.36
C VAL A 132 -8.87 -13.59 -8.87
#